data_AF-A0A2K3JPK4-F1
#
_entry.id   AF-A0A2K3JPK4-F1
#
_cell.length_a   1.000
_cell.length_b   1.000
_cell.length_c   1.000
_cell.angle_alpha   90.00
_cell.angle_beta   90.00
_cell.angle_gamma   90.00
#
_symmetry.space_group_name_H-M   'P 1'
#
loop_
_entity.id
_entity.type
_entity.pdbx_description
1 polymer ?
#
loop_
_entity_poly.entity_id
_entity_poly.type
_entity_poly.pdbx_seq_one_letter_code
_entity_poly.pdbx_strand_id
1 'polypeptide(L)'
;MADLASELFKLAAEHKGDKPKKKTKRAKVGSSSTINLEETASGSPSQSSPVVSSKVAPGSRTKRQRDEAMATIVDLSEGDGGFVLPACLSNRSFFDNHPLQVPVSERNHVLGTSAAARQEQLTQDVAAVIRLAETALVLNEGGPTYEAEKLAAKNRKLEAEITLLENDLLDLRSKQENYFKNMEEARLTAEQLEKTNKVLEDLKVSSAEQRSKMLEEMAILQAKCAPLEDEKEETLKFVTRGDLVKEIRRLGGLMLASMVHGWKNAIAQLKIVNVEHGLITEGIHKLKKVENGQIVIPEKYREMALEEEKDEEEEDDDDDEEEDAEEEAVEEEKNPDGDKEGHDES
;
A
#
# COMPACT_ATOMS: atom_id res chain seq x y z
N MET A 1 3.18 20.40 -16.45
CA MET A 1 3.50 19.08 -15.87
C MET A 1 4.73 18.53 -16.55
N ALA A 2 5.85 18.36 -15.83
CA ALA A 2 7.03 17.70 -16.37
C ALA A 2 6.82 16.18 -16.32
N ASP A 3 7.22 15.47 -17.37
CA ASP A 3 7.04 14.02 -17.46
C ASP A 3 7.97 13.29 -16.48
N LEU A 4 7.41 12.47 -15.60
CA LEU A 4 8.10 11.67 -14.59
C LEU A 4 9.19 10.76 -15.20
N ALA A 5 9.00 10.33 -16.46
CA ALA A 5 10.01 9.58 -17.21
C ALA A 5 11.32 10.39 -17.40
N SER A 6 11.23 11.71 -17.52
CA SER A 6 12.38 12.61 -17.71
C SER A 6 13.20 12.78 -16.44
N GLU A 7 12.59 12.77 -15.25
CA GLU A 7 13.33 12.80 -13.97
C GLU A 7 14.04 11.48 -13.69
N LEU A 8 13.37 10.35 -13.90
CA LEU A 8 13.97 9.01 -13.72
C LEU A 8 15.20 8.82 -14.62
N PHE A 9 15.17 9.32 -15.86
CA PHE A 9 16.32 9.25 -16.77
C PHE A 9 17.49 10.14 -16.31
N LYS A 10 17.20 11.24 -15.62
CA LYS A 10 18.19 12.20 -15.09
C LYS A 10 18.90 11.63 -13.85
N LEU A 11 18.14 11.07 -12.91
CA LEU A 11 18.65 10.33 -11.75
C LEU A 11 19.52 9.13 -12.14
N ALA A 12 19.14 8.40 -13.19
CA ALA A 12 19.93 7.28 -13.72
C ALA A 12 21.25 7.72 -14.40
N ALA A 13 21.37 8.99 -14.81
CA ALA A 13 22.58 9.53 -15.42
C ALA A 13 23.62 9.98 -14.37
N GLU A 14 23.18 10.61 -13.28
CA GLU A 14 24.08 11.12 -12.22
C GLU A 14 24.80 9.98 -11.48
N HIS A 15 24.17 8.80 -11.36
CA HIS A 15 24.75 7.66 -10.63
C HIS A 15 25.89 6.89 -11.36
N LYS A 16 26.29 7.30 -12.58
CA LYS A 16 27.41 6.69 -13.33
C LYS A 16 28.76 7.42 -13.17
N GLY A 17 28.86 8.32 -12.19
CA GLY A 17 29.99 9.24 -12.02
C GLY A 17 31.29 8.68 -11.42
N ASP A 18 31.27 7.57 -10.67
CA ASP A 18 32.44 7.15 -9.88
C ASP A 18 33.17 5.89 -10.38
N LYS A 19 34.47 6.04 -10.66
CA LYS A 19 35.38 4.97 -11.09
C LYS A 19 36.35 4.58 -9.97
N PRO A 20 36.34 3.34 -9.46
CA PRO A 20 37.35 2.87 -8.51
C PRO A 20 38.73 2.73 -9.19
N LYS A 21 39.78 3.22 -8.52
CA LYS A 21 41.16 3.22 -9.03
C LYS A 21 41.78 1.81 -9.03
N LYS A 22 42.38 1.43 -10.16
CA LYS A 22 43.20 0.21 -10.35
C LYS A 22 44.18 -0.03 -9.21
N LYS A 23 44.18 -1.25 -8.65
CA LYS A 23 45.39 -1.91 -8.10
C LYS A 23 45.52 -3.32 -8.66
N THR A 24 46.75 -3.69 -9.00
CA THR A 24 47.09 -4.86 -9.82
C THR A 24 47.80 -5.93 -9.02
N LYS A 25 47.38 -7.21 -9.14
CA LYS A 25 48.15 -8.49 -9.14
C LYS A 25 47.13 -9.66 -9.00
N ARG A 26 46.98 -10.58 -9.98
CA ARG A 26 47.71 -11.88 -10.11
C ARG A 26 47.75 -12.66 -8.78
N ALA A 27 47.33 -13.92 -8.62
CA ALA A 27 47.20 -15.09 -9.53
C ALA A 27 46.38 -16.22 -8.80
N LYS A 28 45.94 -17.39 -9.33
CA LYS A 28 45.85 -18.02 -10.68
C LYS A 28 45.00 -19.33 -10.63
N VAL A 29 44.12 -19.58 -11.63
CA VAL A 29 43.57 -20.89 -12.12
C VAL A 29 42.65 -21.75 -11.22
N GLY A 30 41.60 -22.31 -11.86
CA GLY A 30 40.95 -23.58 -11.51
C GLY A 30 39.48 -23.47 -11.09
N SER A 31 38.49 -24.22 -11.58
CA SER A 31 38.21 -24.96 -12.82
C SER A 31 36.80 -25.58 -12.64
N SER A 32 35.86 -25.20 -13.51
CA SER A 32 34.57 -25.80 -13.90
C SER A 32 33.95 -27.08 -13.27
N SER A 33 32.63 -27.18 -13.49
CA SER A 33 31.72 -28.36 -13.51
C SER A 33 31.10 -28.79 -12.17
N THR A 34 29.80 -28.64 -11.88
CA THR A 34 28.51 -29.09 -12.51
C THR A 34 28.08 -30.54 -12.24
N ILE A 35 26.96 -30.66 -11.49
CA ILE A 35 25.91 -31.70 -11.39
C ILE A 35 26.23 -33.21 -11.46
N ASN A 36 25.68 -33.97 -10.49
CA ASN A 36 24.67 -35.01 -10.76
C ASN A 36 23.87 -35.44 -9.51
N LEU A 37 22.76 -36.15 -9.74
CA LEU A 37 21.65 -36.49 -8.83
C LEU A 37 21.57 -38.03 -8.60
N GLU A 38 20.69 -38.48 -7.69
CA GLU A 38 20.19 -39.87 -7.53
C GLU A 38 21.19 -40.96 -7.06
N GLU A 39 20.81 -42.07 -6.40
CA GLU A 39 19.68 -42.41 -5.49
C GLU A 39 20.05 -43.76 -4.77
N THR A 40 19.14 -44.29 -3.95
CA THR A 40 19.06 -45.68 -3.41
C THR A 40 19.85 -46.07 -2.14
N ALA A 41 19.09 -46.10 -1.03
CA ALA A 41 18.77 -47.28 -0.20
C ALA A 41 19.85 -48.17 0.50
N SER A 42 19.54 -48.41 1.78
CA SER A 42 19.66 -49.69 2.52
C SER A 42 20.95 -50.02 3.29
N GLY A 43 20.76 -50.46 4.55
CA GLY A 43 21.63 -51.46 5.18
C GLY A 43 22.50 -50.99 6.37
N SER A 44 21.96 -51.08 7.59
CA SER A 44 22.79 -51.42 8.76
C SER A 44 23.11 -52.93 8.70
N PRO A 45 24.29 -53.41 9.14
CA PRO A 45 24.41 -53.72 10.57
C PRO A 45 25.80 -53.49 11.19
N SER A 46 25.86 -53.65 12.51
CA SER A 46 27.01 -53.56 13.40
C SER A 46 28.20 -54.45 13.02
N GLN A 47 29.44 -53.97 13.26
CA GLN A 47 30.47 -54.74 13.98
C GLN A 47 31.64 -53.90 14.50
N SER A 48 32.45 -54.52 15.36
CA SER A 48 33.41 -53.92 16.30
C SER A 48 34.84 -53.70 15.75
N SER A 49 35.53 -52.71 16.35
CA SER A 49 36.98 -52.57 16.63
C SER A 49 38.04 -53.30 15.78
N PRO A 50 39.19 -52.65 15.53
CA PRO A 50 40.34 -53.06 16.34
C PRO A 50 41.27 -51.95 16.83
N VAL A 51 41.92 -52.23 17.96
CA VAL A 51 43.11 -51.54 18.46
C VAL A 51 44.32 -51.88 17.57
N VAL A 52 45.08 -50.88 17.14
CA VAL A 52 46.47 -51.07 16.68
C VAL A 52 47.36 -49.98 17.30
N SER A 53 48.30 -50.40 18.14
CA SER A 53 49.38 -49.54 18.64
C SER A 53 50.44 -49.33 17.57
N SER A 54 51.14 -48.19 17.61
CA SER A 54 52.54 -48.13 17.16
C SER A 54 53.44 -47.64 18.29
N LYS A 55 54.72 -48.03 18.23
CA LYS A 55 55.58 -48.27 19.39
C LYS A 55 57.02 -47.89 19.03
N VAL A 56 57.89 -47.65 20.03
CA VAL A 56 59.37 -47.53 19.92
C VAL A 56 59.80 -46.18 19.29
N ALA A 57 60.85 -45.47 19.74
CA ALA A 57 62.14 -45.91 20.29
C ALA A 57 62.70 -45.05 21.47
N PRO A 58 63.73 -45.54 22.19
CA PRO A 58 64.20 -44.98 23.48
C PRO A 58 65.48 -44.11 23.37
N GLY A 59 65.76 -43.32 24.42
CA GLY A 59 66.98 -42.50 24.50
C GLY A 59 67.44 -42.22 25.94
N SER A 60 68.40 -43.02 26.41
CA SER A 60 69.32 -42.81 27.54
C SER A 60 69.22 -41.52 28.38
N ARG A 61 68.89 -41.65 29.67
CA ARG A 61 69.41 -40.74 30.72
C ARG A 61 70.59 -41.41 31.44
N THR A 62 71.77 -40.85 31.21
CA THR A 62 73.04 -41.28 31.81
C THR A 62 73.03 -41.02 33.31
N LYS A 63 73.44 -42.01 34.11
CA LYS A 63 73.85 -41.78 35.52
C LYS A 63 74.91 -40.69 35.56
N ARG A 64 74.68 -39.63 36.35
CA ARG A 64 75.76 -38.81 36.90
C ARG A 64 75.93 -39.21 38.36
N GLN A 65 76.97 -39.98 38.61
CA GLN A 65 77.49 -40.21 39.95
C GLN A 65 78.20 -38.92 40.40
N ARG A 66 77.92 -38.46 41.63
CA ARG A 66 78.64 -37.35 42.25
C ARG A 66 78.89 -37.71 43.71
N ASP A 67 79.96 -38.46 43.93
CA ASP A 67 80.53 -38.62 45.25
C ASP A 67 81.46 -37.43 45.50
N GLU A 68 81.06 -36.52 46.39
CA GLU A 68 81.88 -36.03 47.51
C GLU A 68 81.02 -35.16 48.44
N ALA A 69 81.30 -35.25 49.74
CA ALA A 69 80.35 -34.90 50.78
C ALA A 69 80.25 -33.39 51.03
N MET A 70 79.05 -32.83 50.83
CA MET A 70 78.56 -31.74 51.67
C MET A 70 77.79 -32.38 52.83
N ALA A 71 78.25 -32.16 54.06
CA ALA A 71 77.54 -32.61 55.24
C ALA A 71 76.25 -31.78 55.42
N THR A 72 75.14 -32.26 54.86
CA THR A 72 73.81 -31.71 55.11
C THR A 72 73.43 -32.02 56.56
N ILE A 73 73.79 -31.11 57.47
CA ILE A 73 73.19 -31.04 58.80
C ILE A 73 71.74 -30.60 58.59
N VAL A 74 70.85 -31.59 58.57
CA VAL A 74 69.62 -31.74 59.38
C VAL A 74 68.92 -32.95 58.78
N ASP A 75 68.86 -34.04 59.56
CA ASP A 75 68.02 -35.19 59.25
C ASP A 75 66.55 -34.79 59.44
N LEU A 76 65.70 -35.09 58.45
CA LEU A 76 64.27 -34.72 58.43
C LEU A 76 63.35 -35.95 58.35
N SER A 77 63.81 -37.14 58.75
CA SER A 77 62.92 -38.29 58.97
C SER A 77 62.59 -38.51 60.44
N GLU A 78 61.48 -37.91 60.90
CA GLU A 78 60.42 -38.57 61.70
C GLU A 78 59.33 -37.56 62.11
N GLY A 79 58.17 -37.61 61.43
CA GLY A 79 56.99 -36.81 61.76
C GLY A 79 56.15 -36.46 60.53
N ASP A 80 54.84 -36.69 60.60
CA ASP A 80 53.85 -36.42 59.54
C ASP A 80 53.49 -34.92 59.45
N GLY A 81 54.51 -34.07 59.51
CA GLY A 81 54.42 -32.62 59.55
C GLY A 81 55.50 -32.01 58.68
N GLY A 82 55.17 -31.77 57.41
CA GLY A 82 56.01 -30.95 56.54
C GLY A 82 56.26 -29.58 57.15
N PHE A 83 57.36 -28.92 56.78
CA PHE A 83 57.73 -27.60 57.34
C PHE A 83 56.61 -26.58 57.10
N VAL A 84 55.78 -26.37 58.13
CA VAL A 84 54.70 -25.37 58.09
C VAL A 84 55.38 -24.02 58.14
N LEU A 85 55.39 -23.34 56.99
CA LEU A 85 55.82 -21.95 56.91
C LEU A 85 55.06 -21.15 57.97
N PRO A 86 55.75 -20.44 58.89
CA PRO A 86 55.08 -19.66 59.91
C PRO A 86 54.09 -18.68 59.29
N ALA A 87 53.00 -18.37 60.01
CA ALA A 87 51.93 -17.49 59.52
C ALA A 87 52.33 -16.01 59.42
N CYS A 88 53.62 -15.69 59.23
CA CYS A 88 54.17 -14.34 59.08
C CYS A 88 53.65 -13.59 57.84
N LEU A 89 53.15 -14.32 56.83
CA LEU A 89 52.46 -13.72 55.67
C LEU A 89 51.05 -13.22 56.02
N SER A 90 50.37 -13.86 56.97
CA SER A 90 49.00 -13.52 57.38
C SER A 90 48.94 -12.67 58.65
N ASN A 91 49.95 -12.76 59.50
CA ASN A 91 50.05 -12.02 60.76
C ASN A 91 51.26 -11.07 60.74
N ARG A 92 50.99 -9.78 60.52
CA ARG A 92 52.02 -8.73 60.41
C ARG A 92 52.82 -8.52 61.70
N SER A 93 52.27 -8.84 62.87
CA SER A 93 52.95 -8.77 64.18
C SER A 93 53.54 -10.10 64.64
N PHE A 94 53.69 -11.07 63.72
CA PHE A 94 54.31 -12.36 64.03
C PHE A 94 55.72 -12.19 64.61
N PHE A 95 56.56 -11.35 63.99
CA PHE A 95 57.94 -11.12 64.42
C PHE A 95 58.08 -10.21 65.65
N ASP A 96 57.06 -9.41 65.99
CA ASP A 96 57.04 -8.62 67.23
C ASP A 96 57.03 -9.55 68.47
N ASN A 97 56.37 -10.70 68.34
CA ASN A 97 56.26 -11.72 69.39
C ASN A 97 57.31 -12.84 69.24
N HIS A 98 57.92 -12.97 68.05
CA HIS A 98 58.91 -13.99 67.71
C HIS A 98 60.13 -13.31 67.06
N PRO A 99 60.98 -12.62 67.83
CA PRO A 99 62.17 -11.96 67.29
C PRO A 99 63.07 -12.99 66.62
N LEU A 100 63.61 -12.66 65.45
CA LEU A 100 64.51 -13.52 64.70
C LEU A 100 65.79 -13.80 65.53
N GLN A 101 66.02 -15.07 65.85
CA GLN A 101 67.23 -15.50 66.58
C GLN A 101 68.14 -16.29 65.65
N VAL A 102 69.36 -15.81 65.46
CA VAL A 102 70.43 -16.56 64.78
C VAL A 102 71.12 -17.48 65.81
N PRO A 103 71.13 -18.81 65.59
CA PRO A 103 71.82 -19.77 66.44
C PRO A 103 73.27 -19.39 66.72
N VAL A 104 73.76 -19.69 67.93
CA VAL A 104 75.12 -19.32 68.34
C VAL A 104 76.18 -20.02 67.47
N SER A 105 75.90 -21.24 67.02
CA SER A 105 76.73 -21.99 66.05
C SER A 105 76.87 -21.25 64.72
N GLU A 106 75.75 -20.83 64.13
CA GLU A 106 75.72 -20.07 62.87
C GLU A 106 76.39 -18.70 63.02
N ARG A 107 76.12 -17.98 64.11
CA ARG A 107 76.78 -16.71 64.43
C ARG A 107 78.29 -16.86 64.50
N ASN A 108 78.78 -17.90 65.17
CA ASN A 108 80.21 -18.19 65.26
C ASN A 108 80.82 -18.59 63.91
N HIS A 109 80.08 -19.33 63.08
CA HIS A 109 80.49 -19.66 61.71
C HIS A 109 80.61 -18.40 60.84
N VAL A 110 79.58 -17.56 60.82
CA VAL A 110 79.56 -16.30 60.07
C VAL A 110 80.68 -15.36 60.53
N LEU A 111 80.92 -15.21 61.85
CA LEU A 111 82.02 -14.39 62.35
C LEU A 111 83.41 -14.99 62.11
N GLY A 112 83.53 -16.32 62.06
CA GLY A 112 84.79 -17.04 61.82
C GLY A 112 85.26 -17.05 60.37
N THR A 113 84.39 -16.77 59.40
CA THR A 113 84.78 -16.58 57.99
C THR A 113 85.50 -15.24 57.78
N SER A 114 86.23 -15.10 56.67
CA SER A 114 86.87 -13.82 56.32
C SER A 114 85.84 -12.80 55.83
N ALA A 115 86.14 -11.51 55.96
CA ALA A 115 85.25 -10.45 55.47
C ALA A 115 85.03 -10.53 53.95
N ALA A 116 86.05 -10.93 53.18
CA ALA A 116 85.94 -11.14 51.74
C ALA A 116 85.01 -12.32 51.40
N ALA A 117 85.14 -13.46 52.11
CA ALA A 117 84.26 -14.62 51.90
C ALA A 117 82.80 -14.30 52.25
N ARG A 118 82.55 -13.54 53.32
CA ARG A 118 81.19 -13.04 53.63
C ARG A 118 80.62 -12.14 52.53
N GLN A 119 81.44 -11.24 51.99
CA GLN A 119 81.00 -10.33 50.92
C GLN A 119 80.69 -11.10 49.62
N GLU A 120 81.50 -12.11 49.29
CA GLU A 120 81.25 -12.98 48.15
C GLU A 120 79.95 -13.78 48.33
N GLN A 121 79.78 -14.46 49.47
CA GLN A 121 78.54 -15.19 49.80
C GLN A 121 77.31 -14.29 49.74
N LEU A 122 77.35 -13.12 50.39
CA LEU A 122 76.27 -12.14 50.34
C LEU A 122 75.94 -11.69 48.90
N THR A 123 76.96 -11.54 48.04
CA THR A 123 76.76 -11.18 46.63
C THR A 123 76.11 -12.32 45.85
N GLN A 124 76.47 -13.57 46.13
CA GLN A 124 75.85 -14.76 45.54
C GLN A 124 74.39 -14.91 45.99
N ASP A 125 74.10 -14.68 47.27
CA ASP A 125 72.75 -14.76 47.87
C ASP A 125 71.84 -13.64 47.35
N VAL A 126 72.33 -12.39 47.26
CA VAL A 126 71.60 -11.28 46.63
C VAL A 126 71.29 -11.62 45.17
N ALA A 127 72.24 -12.19 44.41
CA ALA A 127 71.98 -12.63 43.05
C ALA A 127 70.97 -13.79 42.97
N ALA A 128 70.88 -14.66 43.99
CA ALA A 128 69.86 -15.71 44.07
C ALA A 128 68.46 -15.13 44.36
N VAL A 129 68.36 -14.13 45.26
CA VAL A 129 67.10 -13.42 45.55
C VAL A 129 66.61 -12.65 44.32
N ILE A 130 67.51 -12.00 43.56
CA ILE A 130 67.15 -11.32 42.30
C ILE A 130 66.57 -12.33 41.29
N ARG A 131 67.25 -13.47 41.04
CA ARG A 131 66.72 -14.52 40.14
C ARG A 131 65.38 -15.09 40.59
N LEU A 132 65.15 -15.21 41.90
CA LEU A 132 63.88 -15.66 42.44
C LEU A 132 62.76 -14.62 42.18
N ALA A 133 63.06 -13.33 42.35
CA ALA A 133 62.13 -12.25 42.05
C ALA A 133 61.83 -12.16 40.53
N GLU A 134 62.84 -12.27 39.67
CA GLU A 134 62.69 -12.36 38.21
C GLU A 134 61.78 -13.55 37.82
N THR A 135 62.02 -14.73 38.41
CA THR A 135 61.20 -15.92 38.17
C THR A 135 59.74 -15.70 38.61
N ALA A 136 59.52 -15.07 39.76
CA ALA A 136 58.18 -14.75 40.25
C ALA A 136 57.44 -13.74 39.35
N LEU A 137 58.15 -12.75 38.79
CA LEU A 137 57.57 -11.81 37.82
C LEU A 137 57.16 -12.51 36.53
N VAL A 138 58.04 -13.33 35.94
CA VAL A 138 57.75 -14.10 34.72
C VAL A 138 56.58 -15.07 34.92
N LEU A 139 56.48 -15.70 36.10
CA LEU A 139 55.36 -16.58 36.45
C LEU A 139 54.03 -15.82 36.65
N ASN A 140 54.08 -14.55 37.07
CA ASN A 140 52.89 -13.70 37.12
C ASN A 140 52.42 -13.26 35.72
N GLU A 141 53.35 -12.94 34.81
CA GLU A 141 53.04 -12.56 33.42
C GLU A 141 52.46 -13.73 32.60
N GLY A 142 52.98 -14.94 32.80
CA GLY A 142 52.52 -16.17 32.11
C GLY A 142 51.51 -17.01 32.89
N GLY A 143 50.97 -16.49 34.00
CA GLY A 143 50.15 -17.26 34.93
C GLY A 143 48.77 -17.66 34.39
N PRO A 144 48.09 -18.64 35.02
CA PRO A 144 46.72 -19.04 34.63
C PRO A 144 45.71 -17.88 34.62
N THR A 145 45.93 -16.87 35.47
CA THR A 145 45.14 -15.63 35.53
C THR A 145 45.23 -14.79 34.26
N TYR A 146 46.42 -14.63 33.68
CA TYR A 146 46.63 -13.87 32.45
C TYR A 146 45.98 -14.54 31.24
N GLU A 147 46.15 -15.86 31.09
CA GLU A 147 45.46 -16.61 30.03
C GLU A 147 43.94 -16.63 30.23
N ALA A 148 43.44 -16.66 31.47
CA ALA A 148 42.01 -16.53 31.77
C ALA A 148 41.46 -15.15 31.39
N GLU A 149 42.17 -14.06 31.69
CA GLU A 149 41.78 -12.70 31.27
C GLU A 149 41.79 -12.54 29.75
N LYS A 150 42.83 -13.06 29.09
CA LYS A 150 42.97 -13.09 27.63
C LYS A 150 41.88 -13.91 26.94
N LEU A 151 41.42 -15.00 27.57
CA LEU A 151 40.25 -15.77 27.12
C LEU A 151 38.95 -15.00 27.37
N ALA A 152 38.77 -14.37 28.54
CA ALA A 152 37.60 -13.54 28.83
C ALA A 152 37.47 -12.36 27.85
N ALA A 153 38.58 -11.72 27.48
CA ALA A 153 38.62 -10.65 26.49
C ALA A 153 38.28 -11.14 25.06
N LYS A 154 38.54 -12.41 24.73
CA LYS A 154 38.08 -13.04 23.47
C LYS A 154 36.60 -13.38 23.53
N ASN A 155 36.12 -13.96 24.64
CA ASN A 155 34.70 -14.29 24.82
C ASN A 155 33.83 -13.04 24.70
N ARG A 156 34.19 -11.92 25.35
CA ARG A 156 33.47 -10.64 25.21
C ARG A 156 33.38 -10.14 23.76
N LYS A 157 34.39 -10.41 22.92
CA LYS A 157 34.36 -10.05 21.48
C LYS A 157 33.43 -10.96 20.69
N LEU A 158 33.45 -12.26 20.97
CA LEU A 158 32.55 -13.23 20.35
C LEU A 158 31.10 -13.02 20.78
N GLU A 159 30.86 -12.68 22.05
CA GLU A 159 29.54 -12.27 22.57
C GLU A 159 29.01 -11.04 21.82
N ALA A 160 29.84 -10.01 21.62
CA ALA A 160 29.46 -8.84 20.83
C ALA A 160 29.16 -9.19 19.36
N GLU A 161 29.98 -10.04 18.73
CA GLU A 161 29.76 -10.51 17.36
C GLU A 161 28.47 -11.35 17.22
N ILE A 162 28.17 -12.21 18.19
CA ILE A 162 26.90 -12.95 18.28
C ILE A 162 25.73 -11.99 18.35
N THR A 163 25.76 -11.00 19.25
CA THR A 163 24.65 -10.03 19.36
C THR A 163 24.46 -9.19 18.09
N LEU A 164 25.52 -8.91 17.33
CA LEU A 164 25.40 -8.24 16.03
C LEU A 164 24.69 -9.15 15.00
N LEU A 165 25.13 -10.41 14.90
CA LEU A 165 24.53 -11.39 13.99
C LEU A 165 23.07 -11.74 14.35
N GLU A 166 22.72 -11.75 15.64
CA GLU A 166 21.33 -11.93 16.09
C GLU A 166 20.43 -10.77 15.64
N ASN A 167 20.92 -9.53 15.70
CA ASN A 167 20.20 -8.35 15.18
C ASN A 167 20.04 -8.40 13.66
N ASP A 168 21.10 -8.75 12.92
CA ASP A 168 21.05 -8.90 11.45
C ASP A 168 20.08 -10.01 11.03
N LEU A 169 20.05 -11.14 11.74
CA LEU A 169 19.09 -12.23 11.50
C LEU A 169 17.64 -11.80 11.78
N LEU A 170 17.42 -10.96 12.80
CA LEU A 170 16.10 -10.41 13.12
C LEU A 170 15.61 -9.46 12.01
N ASP A 171 16.45 -8.52 11.57
CA ASP A 171 16.16 -7.62 10.45
C ASP A 171 15.88 -8.37 9.14
N LEU A 172 16.71 -9.36 8.79
CA LEU A 172 16.48 -10.21 7.62
C LEU A 172 15.14 -10.98 7.71
N ARG A 173 14.79 -11.49 8.89
CA ARG A 173 13.51 -12.18 9.13
C ARG A 173 12.32 -11.22 9.01
N SER A 174 12.41 -10.01 9.57
CA SER A 174 11.38 -8.98 9.42
C SER A 174 11.20 -8.53 7.97
N LYS A 175 12.31 -8.39 7.22
CA LYS A 175 12.27 -8.14 5.77
C LYS A 175 11.57 -9.28 5.02
N GLN A 176 11.89 -10.53 5.31
CA GLN A 176 11.24 -11.71 4.72
C GLN A 176 9.72 -11.72 4.99
N GLU A 177 9.29 -11.42 6.22
CA GLU A 177 7.88 -11.35 6.58
C GLU A 177 7.14 -10.23 5.82
N ASN A 178 7.77 -9.06 5.67
CA ASN A 178 7.23 -7.94 4.89
C ASN A 178 7.11 -8.28 3.39
N TYR A 179 8.09 -8.96 2.80
CA TYR A 179 7.99 -9.46 1.42
C TYR A 179 6.85 -10.47 1.25
N PHE A 180 6.65 -11.36 2.23
CA PHE A 180 5.55 -12.33 2.19
C PHE A 180 4.18 -11.64 2.27
N LYS A 181 4.00 -10.66 3.17
CA LYS A 181 2.78 -9.85 3.26
C LYS A 181 2.48 -9.09 1.96
N ASN A 182 3.49 -8.41 1.41
CA ASN A 182 3.35 -7.68 0.15
C ASN A 182 3.02 -8.60 -1.04
N MET A 183 3.54 -9.83 -1.07
CA MET A 183 3.17 -10.84 -2.07
C MET A 183 1.71 -11.30 -1.95
N GLU A 184 1.21 -11.51 -0.72
CA GLU A 184 -0.19 -11.92 -0.51
C GLU A 184 -1.16 -10.76 -0.78
N GLU A 185 -0.79 -9.52 -0.44
CA GLU A 185 -1.53 -8.30 -0.82
C GLU A 185 -1.58 -8.12 -2.34
N ALA A 186 -0.46 -8.34 -3.04
CA ALA A 186 -0.42 -8.34 -4.51
C ALA A 186 -1.30 -9.45 -5.12
N ARG A 187 -1.36 -10.63 -4.49
CA ARG A 187 -2.23 -11.74 -4.93
C ARG A 187 -3.71 -11.40 -4.73
N LEU A 188 -4.07 -10.83 -3.58
CA LEU A 188 -5.44 -10.47 -3.24
C LEU A 188 -5.96 -9.30 -4.11
N THR A 189 -5.12 -8.29 -4.36
CA THR A 189 -5.47 -7.18 -5.26
C THR A 189 -5.60 -7.63 -6.72
N ALA A 190 -4.78 -8.56 -7.20
CA ALA A 190 -4.96 -9.17 -8.52
C ALA A 190 -6.29 -9.95 -8.63
N GLU A 191 -6.65 -10.73 -7.61
CA GLU A 191 -7.92 -11.47 -7.57
C GLU A 191 -9.15 -10.54 -7.51
N GLN A 192 -9.04 -9.40 -6.82
CA GLN A 192 -10.05 -8.34 -6.84
C GLN A 192 -10.17 -7.68 -8.22
N LEU A 193 -9.03 -7.36 -8.85
CA LEU A 193 -8.97 -6.73 -10.17
C LEU A 193 -9.55 -7.64 -11.26
N GLU A 194 -9.31 -8.96 -11.19
CA GLU A 194 -9.96 -9.96 -12.06
C GLU A 194 -11.49 -9.95 -11.90
N LYS A 195 -11.98 -9.96 -10.65
CA LYS A 195 -13.43 -9.91 -10.36
C LYS A 195 -14.07 -8.62 -10.87
N THR A 196 -13.44 -7.46 -10.65
CA THR A 196 -13.97 -6.18 -11.12
C THR A 196 -13.93 -6.06 -12.65
N ASN A 197 -12.89 -6.58 -13.31
CA ASN A 197 -12.82 -6.63 -14.77
C ASN A 197 -13.93 -7.51 -15.36
N LYS A 198 -14.24 -8.64 -14.71
CA LYS A 198 -15.35 -9.50 -15.14
C LYS A 198 -16.69 -8.77 -15.05
N VAL A 199 -16.99 -8.12 -13.91
CA VAL A 199 -18.22 -7.33 -13.74
C VAL A 199 -18.30 -6.18 -14.75
N LEU A 200 -17.17 -5.52 -15.05
CA LEU A 200 -17.10 -4.47 -16.06
C LEU A 200 -17.44 -5.00 -17.45
N GLU A 201 -16.97 -6.20 -17.81
CA GLU A 201 -17.26 -6.81 -19.11
C GLU A 201 -18.72 -7.27 -19.22
N ASP A 202 -19.25 -7.93 -18.18
CA ASP A 202 -20.67 -8.30 -18.10
C ASP A 202 -21.58 -7.05 -18.25
N LEU A 203 -21.20 -5.93 -17.62
CA LEU A 203 -21.92 -4.65 -17.72
C LEU A 203 -21.83 -4.02 -19.12
N LYS A 204 -20.68 -4.11 -19.81
CA LYS A 204 -20.54 -3.65 -21.21
C LYS A 204 -21.45 -4.43 -22.14
N VAL A 205 -21.51 -5.75 -22.00
CA VAL A 205 -22.39 -6.61 -22.81
C VAL A 205 -23.84 -6.22 -22.60
N SER A 206 -24.30 -6.13 -21.34
CA SER A 206 -25.67 -5.70 -21.02
C SER A 206 -25.98 -4.29 -21.53
N SER A 207 -25.04 -3.34 -21.44
CA SER A 207 -25.19 -1.99 -21.99
C SER A 207 -25.29 -1.98 -23.52
N ALA A 208 -24.54 -2.83 -24.22
CA ALA A 208 -24.62 -2.97 -25.67
C ALA A 208 -25.97 -3.57 -26.10
N GLU A 209 -26.46 -4.60 -25.41
CA GLU A 209 -27.79 -5.19 -25.63
C GLU A 209 -28.91 -4.16 -25.43
N GLN A 210 -28.88 -3.40 -24.33
CA GLN A 210 -29.84 -2.33 -24.05
C GLN A 210 -29.82 -1.24 -25.13
N ARG A 211 -28.64 -0.81 -25.57
CA ARG A 211 -28.50 0.15 -26.68
C ARG A 211 -29.06 -0.40 -27.99
N SER A 212 -28.81 -1.67 -28.29
CA SER A 212 -29.37 -2.32 -29.49
C SER A 212 -30.91 -2.34 -29.45
N LYS A 213 -31.49 -2.68 -28.29
CA LYS A 213 -32.95 -2.68 -28.09
C LYS A 213 -33.55 -1.28 -28.23
N MET A 214 -32.90 -0.26 -27.64
CA MET A 214 -33.33 1.13 -27.80
C MET A 214 -33.29 1.59 -29.26
N LEU A 215 -32.25 1.24 -30.01
CA LEU A 215 -32.14 1.58 -31.44
C LEU A 215 -33.21 0.88 -32.29
N GLU A 216 -33.55 -0.37 -31.97
CA GLU A 216 -34.65 -1.09 -32.61
C GLU A 216 -36.02 -0.45 -32.30
N GLU A 217 -36.28 -0.11 -31.03
CA GLU A 217 -37.49 0.61 -30.62
C GLU A 217 -37.59 2.00 -31.29
N MET A 218 -36.48 2.75 -31.38
CA MET A 218 -36.43 4.01 -32.11
C MET A 218 -36.72 3.83 -33.61
N ALA A 219 -36.16 2.80 -34.26
CA ALA A 219 -36.43 2.52 -35.67
C ALA A 219 -37.91 2.16 -35.91
N ILE A 220 -38.52 1.39 -35.01
CA ILE A 220 -39.96 1.05 -35.06
C ILE A 220 -40.83 2.30 -34.88
N LEU A 221 -40.49 3.18 -33.94
CA LEU A 221 -41.22 4.43 -33.72
C LEU A 221 -41.05 5.39 -34.91
N GLN A 222 -39.83 5.54 -35.44
CA GLN A 222 -39.57 6.36 -36.62
C GLN A 222 -40.31 5.85 -37.86
N ALA A 223 -40.40 4.53 -38.05
CA ALA A 223 -41.21 3.93 -39.12
C ALA A 223 -42.72 4.17 -38.94
N LYS A 224 -43.23 4.22 -37.70
CA LYS A 224 -44.63 4.58 -37.40
C LYS A 224 -44.92 6.07 -37.53
N CYS A 225 -43.89 6.91 -37.46
CA CYS A 225 -43.96 8.35 -37.68
C CYS A 225 -43.55 8.75 -39.11
N ALA A 226 -43.43 7.79 -40.04
CA ALA A 226 -43.23 8.09 -41.44
C ALA A 226 -44.49 8.76 -42.02
N PRO A 227 -44.37 9.86 -42.78
CA PRO A 227 -45.51 10.52 -43.41
C PRO A 227 -46.31 9.57 -44.30
N LEU A 228 -47.65 9.66 -44.23
CA LEU A 228 -48.52 8.92 -45.14
C LEU A 228 -48.53 9.58 -46.54
N GLU A 229 -48.86 8.79 -47.55
CA GLU A 229 -48.81 9.18 -48.97
C GLU A 229 -49.87 10.26 -49.35
N ASP A 230 -50.85 10.51 -48.46
CA ASP A 230 -51.87 11.56 -48.55
C ASP A 230 -51.57 12.83 -47.73
N GLU A 231 -50.45 12.87 -46.98
CA GLU A 231 -49.98 14.09 -46.30
C GLU A 231 -49.46 15.12 -47.30
N LYS A 232 -49.81 16.40 -47.07
CA LYS A 232 -49.43 17.54 -47.92
C LYS A 232 -48.37 18.39 -47.21
N GLU A 233 -47.65 19.24 -47.96
CA GLU A 233 -46.72 20.22 -47.35
C GLU A 233 -47.41 21.08 -46.27
N GLU A 234 -48.70 21.39 -46.45
CA GLU A 234 -49.51 22.14 -45.49
C GLU A 234 -49.74 21.41 -44.15
N THR A 235 -49.66 20.07 -44.10
CA THR A 235 -49.73 19.28 -42.86
C THR A 235 -48.34 18.95 -42.31
N LEU A 236 -47.33 18.83 -43.16
CA LEU A 236 -45.93 18.58 -42.77
C LEU A 236 -45.27 19.78 -42.04
N LYS A 237 -45.81 21.00 -42.18
CA LYS A 237 -45.30 22.20 -41.49
C LYS A 237 -45.48 22.16 -39.96
N PHE A 238 -46.24 21.21 -39.42
CA PHE A 238 -46.49 21.08 -37.98
C PHE A 238 -45.50 20.13 -37.32
N VAL A 239 -44.52 20.69 -36.59
CA VAL A 239 -43.43 19.94 -35.95
C VAL A 239 -43.95 19.01 -34.84
N THR A 240 -45.05 19.36 -34.16
CA THR A 240 -45.66 18.50 -33.15
C THR A 240 -47.14 18.22 -33.43
N ARG A 241 -47.64 17.10 -32.89
CA ARG A 241 -49.08 16.80 -32.86
C ARG A 241 -49.90 17.90 -32.18
N GLY A 242 -49.31 18.64 -31.24
CA GLY A 242 -49.96 19.78 -30.60
C GLY A 242 -50.26 20.90 -31.58
N ASP A 243 -49.32 21.21 -32.47
CA ASP A 243 -49.45 22.31 -33.42
C ASP A 243 -50.46 21.99 -34.53
N LEU A 244 -50.46 20.74 -35.02
CA LEU A 244 -51.48 20.25 -35.94
C LEU A 244 -52.90 20.34 -35.33
N VAL A 245 -53.07 19.93 -34.07
CA VAL A 245 -54.37 20.00 -33.37
C VAL A 245 -54.82 21.44 -33.13
N LYS A 246 -53.89 22.37 -32.85
CA LYS A 246 -54.20 23.81 -32.76
C LYS A 246 -54.73 24.35 -34.10
N GLU A 247 -54.07 24.05 -35.21
CA GLU A 247 -54.51 24.53 -36.53
C GLU A 247 -55.86 23.93 -36.94
N ILE A 248 -56.09 22.63 -36.71
CA ILE A 248 -57.38 21.99 -37.00
C ILE A 248 -58.51 22.70 -36.23
N ARG A 249 -58.29 23.07 -34.96
CA ARG A 249 -59.25 23.85 -34.18
C ARG A 249 -59.48 25.25 -34.78
N ARG A 250 -58.42 25.95 -35.16
CA ARG A 250 -58.48 27.28 -35.78
C ARG A 250 -59.25 27.27 -37.11
N LEU A 251 -58.95 26.32 -37.98
CA LEU A 251 -59.64 26.13 -39.26
C LEU A 251 -61.11 25.71 -39.08
N GLY A 252 -61.39 24.84 -38.10
CA GLY A 252 -62.77 24.45 -37.74
C GLY A 252 -63.62 25.65 -37.31
N GLY A 253 -63.06 26.51 -36.43
CA GLY A 253 -63.70 27.76 -36.02
C GLY A 253 -63.94 28.72 -37.19
N LEU A 254 -62.93 28.93 -38.05
CA LEU A 254 -63.06 29.78 -39.24
C LEU A 254 -64.13 29.27 -40.22
N MET A 255 -64.19 27.95 -40.43
CA MET A 255 -65.23 27.32 -41.27
C MET A 255 -66.62 27.56 -40.68
N LEU A 256 -66.81 27.34 -39.37
CA LEU A 256 -68.08 27.59 -38.68
C LEU A 256 -68.51 29.06 -38.80
N ALA A 257 -67.61 30.00 -38.53
CA ALA A 257 -67.86 31.43 -38.68
C ALA A 257 -68.26 31.80 -40.12
N SER A 258 -67.57 31.25 -41.13
CA SER A 258 -67.92 31.47 -42.54
C SER A 258 -69.29 30.92 -42.93
N MET A 259 -69.70 29.78 -42.35
CA MET A 259 -71.03 29.19 -42.56
C MET A 259 -72.13 30.02 -41.90
N VAL A 260 -71.91 30.50 -40.66
CA VAL A 260 -72.82 31.42 -39.97
C VAL A 260 -72.99 32.72 -40.76
N HIS A 261 -71.88 33.30 -41.23
CA HIS A 261 -71.91 34.49 -42.07
C HIS A 261 -72.68 34.26 -43.38
N GLY A 262 -72.38 33.16 -44.09
CA GLY A 262 -73.07 32.79 -45.33
C GLY A 262 -74.58 32.62 -45.13
N TRP A 263 -75.00 32.03 -44.02
CA TRP A 263 -76.41 31.88 -43.64
C TRP A 263 -77.08 33.21 -43.28
N LYS A 264 -76.46 34.05 -42.43
CA LYS A 264 -76.96 35.40 -42.08
C LYS A 264 -77.10 36.26 -43.35
N ASN A 265 -76.13 36.18 -44.28
CA ASN A 265 -76.16 36.86 -45.59
C ASN A 265 -77.29 36.33 -46.50
N ALA A 266 -77.48 35.01 -46.59
CA ALA A 266 -78.58 34.43 -47.38
C ALA A 266 -79.97 34.90 -46.89
N ILE A 267 -80.17 35.03 -45.58
CA ILE A 267 -81.40 35.59 -45.01
C ILE A 267 -81.54 37.08 -45.34
N ALA A 268 -80.47 37.87 -45.25
CA ALA A 268 -80.48 39.27 -45.63
C ALA A 268 -80.85 39.46 -47.12
N GLN A 269 -80.29 38.64 -48.01
CA GLN A 269 -80.65 38.63 -49.43
C GLN A 269 -82.12 38.23 -49.64
N LEU A 270 -82.62 37.22 -48.93
CA LEU A 270 -84.01 36.78 -49.02
C LEU A 270 -85.01 37.88 -48.58
N LYS A 271 -84.66 38.66 -47.54
CA LYS A 271 -85.40 39.86 -47.10
C LYS A 271 -85.44 40.93 -48.19
N ILE A 272 -84.31 41.21 -48.85
CA ILE A 272 -84.20 42.24 -49.89
C ILE A 272 -84.95 41.86 -51.17
N VAL A 273 -84.88 40.60 -51.62
CA VAL A 273 -85.51 40.16 -52.87
C VAL A 273 -87.04 40.09 -52.76
N ASN A 274 -87.59 39.89 -51.56
CA ASN A 274 -89.02 39.65 -51.34
C ASN A 274 -89.73 40.73 -50.49
N VAL A 275 -89.26 41.98 -50.54
CA VAL A 275 -89.83 43.12 -49.78
C VAL A 275 -91.33 43.29 -50.05
N GLU A 276 -91.80 43.12 -51.29
CA GLU A 276 -93.21 43.31 -51.66
C GLU A 276 -94.13 42.16 -51.24
N HIS A 277 -93.57 41.00 -50.85
CA HIS A 277 -94.35 39.81 -50.50
C HIS A 277 -94.33 39.47 -49.00
N GLY A 278 -93.60 40.23 -48.17
CA GLY A 278 -93.70 40.15 -46.71
C GLY A 278 -93.36 38.77 -46.14
N LEU A 279 -92.27 38.15 -46.62
CA LEU A 279 -91.81 36.87 -46.06
C LEU A 279 -91.45 37.02 -44.58
N ILE A 280 -92.15 36.25 -43.73
CA ILE A 280 -91.83 36.14 -42.31
C ILE A 280 -90.52 35.36 -42.18
N THR A 281 -89.43 36.08 -41.90
CA THR A 281 -88.12 35.49 -41.59
C THR A 281 -87.87 35.32 -40.10
N GLU A 282 -88.81 35.74 -39.25
CA GLU A 282 -88.73 35.57 -37.80
C GLU A 282 -88.79 34.08 -37.44
N GLY A 283 -87.94 33.66 -36.49
CA GLY A 283 -87.81 32.25 -36.09
C GLY A 283 -86.98 31.37 -37.04
N ILE A 284 -86.54 31.85 -38.22
CA ILE A 284 -85.60 31.09 -39.06
C ILE A 284 -84.24 31.05 -38.36
N HIS A 285 -83.72 29.84 -38.12
CA HIS A 285 -82.42 29.63 -37.48
C HIS A 285 -81.58 28.59 -38.23
N LYS A 286 -80.24 28.68 -38.17
CA LYS A 286 -79.33 27.79 -38.91
C LYS A 286 -79.46 26.31 -38.48
N LEU A 287 -79.90 26.07 -37.25
CA LEU A 287 -80.17 24.74 -36.69
C LEU A 287 -81.63 24.28 -36.84
N LYS A 288 -82.56 25.14 -37.27
CA LYS A 288 -84.00 24.85 -37.37
C LYS A 288 -84.37 24.43 -38.81
N LYS A 289 -85.31 23.48 -38.98
CA LYS A 289 -85.80 23.01 -40.30
C LYS A 289 -87.32 23.20 -40.41
N VAL A 290 -87.85 23.12 -41.63
CA VAL A 290 -89.32 23.12 -41.85
C VAL A 290 -89.84 21.68 -41.90
N GLU A 291 -90.77 21.33 -41.02
CA GLU A 291 -91.57 20.10 -41.07
C GLU A 291 -93.05 20.44 -41.01
N ASN A 292 -93.85 19.90 -41.94
CA ASN A 292 -95.30 20.11 -42.02
C ASN A 292 -95.74 21.60 -41.99
N GLY A 293 -94.89 22.51 -42.48
CA GLY A 293 -95.13 23.95 -42.49
C GLY A 293 -94.76 24.70 -41.20
N GLN A 294 -94.20 24.02 -40.20
CA GLN A 294 -93.66 24.65 -38.98
C GLN A 294 -92.14 24.61 -38.96
N ILE A 295 -91.53 25.63 -38.36
CA ILE A 295 -90.09 25.68 -38.09
C ILE A 295 -89.84 24.94 -36.77
N VAL A 296 -89.06 23.86 -36.81
CA VAL A 296 -88.79 22.97 -35.67
C VAL A 296 -87.29 22.71 -35.56
N ILE A 297 -86.75 22.67 -34.34
CA ILE A 297 -85.38 22.19 -34.07
C ILE A 297 -85.38 20.67 -34.27
N PRO A 298 -84.59 20.10 -35.21
CA PRO A 298 -84.38 18.66 -35.30
C PRO A 298 -83.81 18.13 -33.99
N GLU A 299 -84.28 16.96 -33.53
CA GLU A 299 -83.86 16.37 -32.26
C GLU A 299 -82.33 16.32 -32.07
N LYS A 300 -81.60 15.97 -33.13
CA LYS A 300 -80.12 15.94 -33.18
C LYS A 300 -79.40 17.30 -32.99
N TYR A 301 -80.13 18.40 -32.94
CA TYR A 301 -79.60 19.75 -32.69
C TYR A 301 -80.27 20.42 -31.48
N ARG A 302 -81.06 19.69 -30.67
CA ARG A 302 -81.69 20.28 -29.49
C ARG A 302 -80.67 20.75 -28.45
N GLU A 303 -79.66 19.94 -28.17
CA GLU A 303 -78.60 20.27 -27.21
C GLU A 303 -77.79 21.48 -27.69
N MET A 304 -77.26 21.43 -28.92
CA MET A 304 -76.53 22.54 -29.55
C MET A 304 -77.36 23.83 -29.70
N ALA A 305 -78.68 23.75 -29.87
CA ALA A 305 -79.54 24.93 -29.91
C ALA A 305 -79.82 25.51 -28.51
N LEU A 306 -79.83 24.68 -27.46
CA LEU A 306 -79.91 25.14 -26.07
C LEU A 306 -78.57 25.70 -25.57
N GLU A 307 -77.44 25.19 -26.08
CA GLU A 307 -76.11 25.77 -25.87
C GLU A 307 -76.03 27.13 -26.59
N GLU A 308 -76.42 27.22 -27.87
CA GLU A 308 -76.41 28.50 -28.60
C GLU A 308 -77.41 29.53 -28.04
N GLU A 309 -78.62 29.12 -27.63
CA GLU A 309 -79.59 30.02 -26.96
C GLU A 309 -79.09 30.43 -25.55
N LYS A 310 -78.14 29.70 -24.94
CA LYS A 310 -77.51 30.07 -23.66
C LYS A 310 -76.24 30.93 -23.85
N ASP A 311 -75.46 30.67 -24.89
CA ASP A 311 -74.30 31.49 -25.26
C ASP A 311 -74.76 32.88 -25.73
N GLU A 312 -75.89 32.97 -26.47
CA GLU A 312 -76.55 34.25 -26.78
C GLU A 312 -77.14 34.97 -25.53
N GLU A 313 -77.44 34.25 -24.44
CA GLU A 313 -77.83 34.84 -23.14
C GLU A 313 -76.63 35.27 -22.27
N GLU A 314 -75.42 34.70 -22.47
CA GLU A 314 -74.19 35.10 -21.76
C GLU A 314 -73.39 36.17 -22.52
N GLU A 315 -73.48 36.27 -23.86
CA GLU A 315 -72.89 37.39 -24.64
C GLU A 315 -73.55 38.77 -24.35
N ASP A 316 -74.76 38.81 -23.78
CA ASP A 316 -75.47 40.05 -23.41
C ASP A 316 -75.09 40.58 -21.99
N ASP A 317 -74.31 39.83 -21.18
CA ASP A 317 -73.98 40.16 -19.78
C ASP A 317 -72.47 40.49 -19.53
N ASP A 318 -71.56 40.19 -20.48
CA ASP A 318 -70.10 40.44 -20.38
C ASP A 318 -69.62 41.55 -21.36
N ASP A 319 -70.14 42.76 -21.23
CA ASP A 319 -69.70 43.97 -21.97
C ASP A 319 -69.14 45.04 -21.01
N ASP A 320 -67.97 44.76 -20.39
CA ASP A 320 -67.15 45.78 -19.71
C ASP A 320 -65.63 45.41 -19.68
N GLU A 321 -64.79 46.41 -19.92
CA GLU A 321 -63.31 46.47 -19.80
C GLU A 321 -62.39 45.80 -20.87
N GLU A 322 -62.24 46.53 -21.98
CA GLU A 322 -61.04 46.91 -22.79
C GLU A 322 -59.73 46.08 -22.87
N GLU A 323 -59.07 46.29 -24.03
CA GLU A 323 -57.78 45.75 -24.47
C GLU A 323 -56.52 46.38 -23.80
N ASP A 324 -55.36 45.86 -24.21
CA ASP A 324 -54.00 46.42 -24.08
C ASP A 324 -53.33 46.51 -22.69
N ALA A 325 -52.41 45.57 -22.45
CA ALA A 325 -50.98 45.87 -22.68
C ALA A 325 -50.12 44.59 -22.71
N GLU A 326 -49.31 44.44 -23.77
CA GLU A 326 -48.13 43.56 -23.74
C GLU A 326 -47.04 44.19 -22.85
N GLU A 327 -46.40 43.42 -21.98
CA GLU A 327 -45.00 43.68 -21.61
C GLU A 327 -44.24 42.36 -21.40
N GLU A 328 -43.04 42.28 -21.98
CA GLU A 328 -42.25 41.05 -22.08
C GLU A 328 -41.72 40.58 -20.73
N ALA A 329 -41.90 39.29 -20.42
CA ALA A 329 -41.12 38.62 -19.40
C ALA A 329 -39.69 38.36 -19.91
N VAL A 330 -38.78 39.29 -19.66
CA VAL A 330 -37.33 39.06 -19.80
C VAL A 330 -36.87 38.16 -18.64
N GLU A 331 -37.00 36.85 -18.80
CA GLU A 331 -36.16 35.90 -18.04
C GLU A 331 -34.85 35.68 -18.81
N GLU A 332 -33.76 36.21 -18.26
CA GLU A 332 -32.42 35.97 -18.78
C GLU A 332 -32.08 34.46 -18.74
N GLU A 333 -31.87 33.87 -19.92
CA GLU A 333 -31.23 32.57 -20.05
C GLU A 333 -29.82 32.65 -19.45
N LYS A 334 -29.64 32.07 -18.25
CA LYS A 334 -28.31 31.82 -17.70
C LYS A 334 -27.61 30.75 -18.52
N ASN A 335 -26.83 31.19 -19.51
CA ASN A 335 -25.77 30.37 -20.09
C ASN A 335 -24.83 29.87 -18.97
N PRO A 336 -24.60 28.55 -18.85
CA PRO A 336 -23.49 28.02 -18.07
C PRO A 336 -22.21 28.16 -18.90
N ASP A 337 -21.66 29.37 -18.96
CA ASP A 337 -20.38 29.62 -19.62
C ASP A 337 -19.21 29.10 -18.75
N GLY A 338 -18.18 28.58 -19.42
CA GLY A 338 -17.22 27.67 -18.80
C GLY A 338 -16.10 28.31 -17.97
N ASP A 339 -15.43 27.43 -17.20
CA ASP A 339 -14.02 27.44 -16.82
C ASP A 339 -13.32 28.79 -16.57
N LYS A 340 -13.04 29.07 -15.28
CA LYS A 340 -11.73 29.58 -14.84
C LYS A 340 -11.23 28.87 -13.58
N GLU A 341 -10.32 27.93 -13.84
CA GLU A 341 -9.08 27.67 -13.10
C GLU A 341 -8.69 28.75 -12.07
N GLY A 342 -8.40 28.32 -10.83
CA GLY A 342 -7.96 29.19 -9.74
C GLY A 342 -7.49 28.43 -8.49
N HIS A 343 -6.17 28.25 -8.37
CA HIS A 343 -5.43 28.23 -7.10
C HIS A 343 -5.81 29.49 -6.24
N ASP A 344 -5.64 29.58 -4.91
CA ASP A 344 -4.70 28.88 -4.04
C ASP A 344 -5.09 28.94 -2.54
N GLU A 345 -4.37 28.14 -1.74
CA GLU A 345 -3.99 28.30 -0.31
C GLU A 345 -4.81 29.18 0.69
N SER A 346 -5.29 28.54 1.77
CA SER A 346 -5.06 28.95 3.19
C SER A 346 -5.31 27.78 4.15
#